data_AF-A0A7C5JX82-F1
#
_entry.id   AF-A0A7C5JX82-F1
#
_cell.length_a   1.000
_cell.length_b   1.000
_cell.length_c   1.000
_cell.angle_alpha   90.00
_cell.angle_beta   90.00
_cell.angle_gamma   90.00
#
_symmetry.space_group_name_H-M   'P 1'
#
loop_
_entity.id
_entity.type
_entity.pdbx_description
1 polymer ?
#
loop_
_entity_poly.entity_id
_entity_poly.type
_entity_poly.pdbx_seq_one_letter_code
_entity_poly.pdbx_strand_id
1 'polypeptide(L)'
;MRIGTAEFYSVVEAMEEVADSLAIRQPWDGYPRMPIFVKLQPGYELNEELKRKIRDALRTQALPRHVPALIIEAPDISYTFRKKS
;
A
#
# COMPACT_ATOMS: atom_id res chain seq x y z
N MET A 1 9.85 10.21 4.06
CA MET A 1 8.90 10.48 5.16
C MET A 1 7.68 9.58 4.95
N ARG A 2 7.34 8.72 5.93
CA ARG A 2 6.03 8.05 5.94
C ARG A 2 4.97 9.13 6.13
N ILE A 3 3.95 9.14 5.29
CA ILE A 3 2.78 9.96 5.57
C ILE A 3 1.99 9.19 6.62
N GLY A 4 1.50 9.90 7.64
CA GLY A 4 0.50 9.35 8.55
C GLY A 4 -0.77 9.06 7.76
N THR A 5 -0.83 7.89 7.14
CA THR A 5 -2.00 7.34 6.45
C THR A 5 -2.43 6.10 7.21
N ALA A 6 -2.63 6.21 8.53
CA ALA A 6 -3.10 5.10 9.36
C ALA A 6 -4.35 4.45 8.76
N GLU A 7 -5.24 5.26 8.18
CA GLU A 7 -6.45 4.86 7.44
C GLU A 7 -6.14 4.01 6.20
N PHE A 8 -5.03 4.25 5.49
CA PHE A 8 -4.61 3.41 4.36
C PHE A 8 -4.16 2.03 4.87
N TYR A 9 -3.26 2.04 5.86
CA TYR A 9 -2.69 0.81 6.41
C TYR A 9 -3.78 -0.07 7.01
N SER A 10 -4.71 0.52 7.77
CA SER A 10 -5.84 -0.23 8.34
C SER A 10 -6.71 -0.91 7.29
N VAL A 11 -6.93 -0.29 6.13
CA VAL A 11 -7.77 -0.85 5.06
C VAL A 11 -7.07 -2.00 4.34
N VAL A 12 -5.78 -1.83 4.05
CA VAL A 12 -4.99 -2.80 3.28
C VAL A 12 -4.58 -3.98 4.16
N GLU A 13 -4.18 -3.74 5.41
CA GLU A 13 -3.81 -4.79 6.37
C GLU A 13 -5.01 -5.57 6.93
N ALA A 14 -6.24 -5.06 6.75
CA ALA A 14 -7.46 -5.81 7.07
C ALA A 14 -7.83 -6.86 6.01
N MET A 15 -7.13 -6.90 4.87
CA MET A 15 -7.37 -7.88 3.82
C MET A 15 -6.66 -9.19 4.13
N GLU A 16 -7.38 -10.31 4.10
CA GLU A 16 -6.81 -11.64 4.35
C GLU A 16 -5.69 -12.00 3.38
N GLU A 17 -5.70 -11.45 2.16
CA GLU A 17 -4.68 -11.70 1.15
C GLU A 17 -3.35 -10.99 1.44
N VAL A 18 -3.36 -9.95 2.28
CA VAL A 18 -2.21 -9.08 2.51
C VAL A 18 -1.55 -9.44 3.84
N ALA A 19 -0.25 -9.75 3.78
CA ALA A 19 0.59 -10.00 4.95
C ALA A 19 1.26 -8.73 5.47
N ASP A 20 1.64 -7.81 4.58
CA ASP A 20 2.28 -6.54 4.93
C ASP A 20 2.12 -5.52 3.80
N SER A 21 2.22 -4.22 4.09
CA SER A 21 2.11 -3.17 3.08
C SER A 21 2.99 -1.94 3.33
N LEU A 22 3.35 -1.25 2.26
CA LEU A 22 4.12 -0.01 2.32
C LEU A 22 3.64 0.98 1.26
N ALA A 23 3.10 2.12 1.70
CA ALA A 23 2.83 3.26 0.84
C ALA A 23 4.02 4.24 0.83
N ILE A 24 4.43 4.69 -0.36
CA ILE A 24 5.50 5.68 -0.52
C ILE A 24 4.97 6.89 -1.27
N ARG A 25 5.12 8.10 -0.72
CA ARG A 25 4.90 9.31 -1.52
C ARG A 25 6.10 9.50 -2.45
N GLN A 26 5.84 9.45 -3.75
CA GLN A 26 6.82 9.64 -4.80
C GLN A 26 6.52 10.94 -5.57
N PRO A 27 7.46 11.89 -5.64
CA PRO A 27 7.38 12.98 -6.61
C PRO A 27 7.38 12.39 -8.03
N TRP A 28 6.38 12.71 -8.84
CA TRP A 28 6.26 12.17 -10.19
C TRP A 28 5.67 13.21 -11.15
N ASP A 29 6.45 13.65 -12.12
CA ASP A 29 5.95 14.53 -13.20
C ASP A 29 5.16 15.77 -12.69
N GLY A 30 5.71 16.46 -11.69
CA GLY A 30 5.07 17.63 -11.08
C GLY A 30 3.94 17.32 -10.09
N TYR A 31 3.45 16.08 -10.01
CA TYR A 31 2.39 15.66 -9.08
C TYR A 31 2.85 14.52 -8.16
N PRO A 32 2.63 14.61 -6.83
CA PRO A 32 2.95 13.48 -5.96
C PRO A 32 2.01 12.31 -6.25
N ARG A 33 2.57 11.14 -6.56
CA ARG A 33 1.85 9.87 -6.59
C ARG A 33 2.17 9.03 -5.36
N MET A 34 1.38 7.99 -5.14
CA MET A 34 1.57 7.06 -4.03
C MET A 34 1.54 5.61 -4.54
N PRO A 35 2.68 5.05 -4.97
CA PRO A 35 2.79 3.62 -5.19
C PRO A 35 2.67 2.90 -3.86
N ILE A 36 2.06 1.73 -3.91
CA ILE A 36 1.97 0.82 -2.76
C ILE A 36 2.64 -0.49 -3.10
N PHE A 37 3.36 -1.00 -2.12
CA PHE A 37 3.95 -2.32 -2.13
C PHE A 37 3.12 -3.19 -1.19
N VAL A 38 2.76 -4.38 -1.66
CA VAL A 38 2.03 -5.36 -0.86
C VAL A 38 2.83 -6.65 -0.82
N LYS A 39 3.01 -7.18 0.38
CA LYS A 39 3.43 -8.56 0.58
C LYS A 39 2.18 -9.39 0.77
N LEU A 40 2.02 -10.43 -0.02
CA LEU A 40 0.84 -11.29 0.07
C LEU A 40 1.06 -12.44 1.05
N GLN A 41 -0.05 -12.96 1.58
CA GLN A 41 -0.04 -14.22 2.30
C GLN A 41 0.35 -15.38 1.36
N PRO A 42 0.95 -16.46 1.88
CA PRO A 42 1.27 -17.63 1.07
C PRO A 42 0.03 -18.18 0.35
N GLY A 43 0.18 -18.46 -0.95
CA GLY A 43 -0.91 -18.99 -1.79
C GLY A 43 -1.76 -17.93 -2.48
N TYR A 44 -1.51 -16.65 -2.23
CA TYR A 44 -2.11 -15.54 -2.98
C TYR A 44 -1.12 -14.96 -3.99
N GLU A 45 -1.66 -14.44 -5.10
CA GLU A 45 -0.90 -13.76 -6.15
C GLU A 45 -1.51 -12.38 -6.44
N LEU A 46 -0.68 -11.40 -6.79
CA LEU A 46 -1.18 -10.06 -7.10
C LEU A 46 -1.77 -9.98 -8.52
N ASN A 47 -2.96 -10.54 -8.68
CA ASN A 47 -3.73 -10.50 -9.91
C ASN A 47 -4.59 -9.21 -10.03
N GLU A 48 -5.23 -9.02 -11.19
CA GLU A 48 -6.05 -7.83 -11.44
C GLU A 48 -7.31 -7.75 -10.56
N GLU A 49 -7.83 -8.90 -10.12
CA GLU A 49 -8.97 -8.95 -9.20
C GLU A 49 -8.60 -8.42 -7.82
N LEU A 50 -7.48 -8.88 -7.25
CA LEU A 50 -6.97 -8.41 -5.98
C LEU A 50 -6.59 -6.92 -6.05
N LYS A 51 -5.93 -6.48 -7.14
CA LYS A 51 -5.66 -5.05 -7.35
C LYS A 51 -6.95 -4.23 -7.40
N ARG A 52 -8.02 -4.73 -8.02
CA ARG A 52 -9.33 -4.06 -8.03
C ARG A 52 -9.93 -4.00 -6.63
N LYS A 53 -9.95 -5.12 -5.90
CA LYS A 53 -10.40 -5.20 -4.50
C LYS A 53 -9.70 -4.17 -3.61
N ILE A 54 -8.37 -4.08 -3.70
CA ILE A 54 -7.56 -3.08 -2.97
C ILE A 54 -7.99 -1.64 -3.31
N ARG A 55 -8.11 -1.32 -4.60
CA ARG A 55 -8.52 0.04 -5.04
C ARG A 55 -9.93 0.39 -4.53
N ASP A 56 -10.87 -0.54 -4.60
CA ASP A 56 -12.27 -0.29 -4.23
C ASP A 56 -12.43 -0.14 -2.72
N ALA A 57 -11.71 -0.94 -1.93
CA ALA A 57 -11.66 -0.78 -0.48
C ALA A 57 -11.10 0.59 -0.09
N LEU A 58 -9.99 1.01 -0.71
CA LEU A 58 -9.36 2.31 -0.45
C LEU A 58 -10.23 3.49 -0.90
N ARG A 59 -10.99 3.36 -2.00
CA ARG A 59 -11.96 4.38 -2.42
C ARG A 59 -13.08 4.56 -1.42
N THR A 60 -13.51 3.48 -0.79
CA THR A 60 -14.65 3.47 0.14
C THR A 60 -14.25 3.93 1.53
N GLN A 61 -13.06 3.55 1.98
CA GLN A 61 -12.66 3.66 3.38
C GLN A 61 -11.51 4.65 3.63
N ALA A 62 -10.85 5.14 2.58
CA ALA A 62 -9.79 6.14 2.69
C ALA A 62 -10.09 7.36 1.80
N LEU A 63 -9.32 8.44 1.99
CA LEU A 63 -9.47 9.64 1.17
C LEU A 63 -9.17 9.35 -0.32
N PRO A 64 -9.84 10.01 -1.29
CA PRO A 64 -9.61 9.79 -2.72
C PRO A 64 -8.15 9.93 -3.16
N ARG A 65 -7.38 10.80 -2.49
CA ARG A 65 -5.94 11.00 -2.73
C ARG A 65 -5.05 9.83 -2.26
N HIS A 66 -5.62 8.86 -1.56
CA HIS A 66 -4.95 7.64 -1.09
C HIS A 66 -5.18 6.44 -2.01
N VAL A 67 -5.98 6.59 -3.07
CA VAL A 67 -6.12 5.54 -4.08
C VAL A 67 -4.81 5.48 -4.88
N PRO A 68 -4.10 4.34 -4.86
CA PRO A 68 -2.76 4.24 -5.42
C PRO A 68 -2.81 4.18 -6.94
N ALA A 69 -1.89 4.89 -7.58
CA ALA A 69 -1.68 4.80 -9.02
C ALA A 69 -1.02 3.45 -9.41
N LEU A 70 -0.26 2.85 -8.50
CA LEU A 70 0.49 1.62 -8.70
C LEU A 70 0.37 0.72 -7.48
N ILE A 71 0.09 -0.56 -7.73
CA ILE A 71 0.09 -1.63 -6.72
C ILE A 71 1.09 -2.67 -7.19
N ILE A 72 2.12 -2.90 -6.38
CA ILE A 72 3.28 -3.71 -6.74
C ILE A 72 3.43 -4.80 -5.67
N GLU A 73 3.60 -6.04 -6.12
CA GLU A 73 3.91 -7.13 -5.21
C GLU A 73 5.37 -7.03 -4.78
N ALA A 74 5.62 -7.16 -3.49
CA ALA A 74 6.96 -7.17 -2.92
C ALA A 74 7.23 -8.53 -2.26
N PRO A 75 8.42 -9.13 -2.48
CA PRO A 75 8.79 -10.39 -1.84
C PRO A 75 8.91 -10.24 -0.32
N ASP A 76 9.34 -9.06 0.14
CA ASP A 76 9.36 -8.69 1.54
C ASP A 76 9.36 -7.16 1.70
N ILE A 77 8.92 -6.66 2.86
CA ILE A 77 8.93 -5.23 3.19
C ILE A 77 10.00 -5.00 4.27
N SER A 78 11.17 -4.49 3.86
CA SER A 78 12.27 -4.22 4.79
C SER A 78 12.10 -2.87 5.50
N TYR A 79 12.25 -2.89 6.83
CA TYR A 79 12.19 -1.69 7.67
C TYR A 79 13.58 -1.21 8.07
N THR A 80 13.95 0.01 7.70
CA THR A 80 15.12 0.66 8.30
C THR A 80 14.74 1.19 9.68
N PHE A 81 15.11 0.48 10.75
CA PHE A 81 15.06 1.00 12.11
C PHE A 81 16.05 2.16 12.25
N ARG A 82 15.60 3.42 12.11
CA ARG A 82 16.38 4.55 12.64
C ARG A 82 16.21 4.55 14.16
N LYS A 83 17.17 3.94 14.87
CA LYS A 83 17.45 4.27 16.28
C LYS A 83 17.70 5.79 16.32
N LYS A 84 16.81 6.56 16.94
CA LYS A 84 17.17 7.91 17.39
C LYS A 84 18.23 7.73 18.46
N SER A 85 19.46 8.14 18.15
CA SER A 85 20.47 8.53 19.13
C SER A 85 19.99 9.75 19.91
#